data_AF-A0A958AMU6-F1
#
_entry.id   AF-A0A958AMU6-F1
#
_cell.length_a   1.000
_cell.length_b   1.000
_cell.length_c   1.000
_cell.angle_alpha   90.00
_cell.angle_beta   90.00
_cell.angle_gamma   90.00
#
_symmetry.space_group_name_H-M   'P 1'
#
loop_
_entity.id
_entity.type
_entity.pdbx_description
1 polymer ?
#
loop_
_entity_poly.entity_id
_entity_poly.type
_entity_poly.pdbx_seq_one_letter_code
_entity_poly.pdbx_strand_id
1 'polypeptide(L)'
;MIITASAKTNDIISQAARMSRKRGRIILVGVIGLQLSRAEFYDKELSFQVSCSYGPGRYDEEYEQKGHDYPLAFVRWTEKRNFEAVLHAMAAGQLQVRPLISELVELHDYLQIYDNMGNKRSIASILSYPQDSEPSATVSVGSQTLPAGKGVMGVIGAGNFTKMAMLPALKKAGATVKYIASAGGVSGTILAQKHGIAQSTTDYRQLLSDPEVELVLITTRHHQHAAMVRECLAAGKHVFVEKPLAIRPEELPELLTTYESSGRSVTVGFNRRFSPHIQKMKALTDPAAPKNLVLTMNAGFIPPDSWVHDMEVGGGRIIGEACHYLDLAVFLSGSRIVSVCMNALGAHPAENTDNASILLRFENGDQAVVNYFANGHKSYSKERVELYSQGKTLVMDNFRTLKGFGYKGFSSLKTRLDKGHFKQFELLTRRIQTGGEP
;
A
#
# COMPACT_ATOMS: atom_id res chain seq x y z
N MET A 1 8.51 42.38 4.01
CA MET A 1 8.54 42.13 2.56
C MET A 1 8.18 40.69 2.31
N ILE A 2 7.37 40.42 1.28
CA ILE A 2 7.04 39.06 0.84
C ILE A 2 7.61 38.89 -0.58
N ILE A 3 8.29 37.78 -0.82
CA ILE A 3 8.88 37.45 -2.12
C ILE A 3 8.09 36.29 -2.73
N THR A 4 7.39 36.57 -3.84
CA THR A 4 6.62 35.60 -4.64
C THR A 4 7.24 35.48 -6.03
N ALA A 5 8.49 35.03 -6.10
CA ALA A 5 9.26 34.98 -7.34
C ALA A 5 9.96 33.61 -7.52
N SER A 6 10.28 33.27 -8.77
CA SER A 6 11.09 32.11 -9.13
C SER A 6 12.34 32.58 -9.89
N ALA A 7 13.53 32.34 -9.34
CA ALA A 7 14.80 32.67 -9.97
C ALA A 7 15.93 31.76 -9.45
N LYS A 8 17.00 31.58 -10.22
CA LYS A 8 18.18 30.84 -9.73
C LYS A 8 19.18 31.73 -8.99
N THR A 9 19.07 33.05 -9.13
CA THR A 9 20.04 34.01 -8.59
C THR A 9 19.67 34.51 -7.19
N ASN A 10 20.63 35.12 -6.51
CA ASN A 10 20.45 35.74 -5.20
C ASN A 10 20.04 37.23 -5.30
N ASP A 11 19.90 37.77 -6.51
CA ASP A 11 19.69 39.21 -6.71
C ASP A 11 18.39 39.68 -6.08
N ILE A 12 17.34 38.85 -6.16
CA ILE A 12 16.03 39.14 -5.58
C ILE A 12 16.12 39.24 -4.05
N ILE A 13 16.85 38.34 -3.39
CA ILE A 13 16.98 38.38 -1.92
C ILE A 13 17.88 39.52 -1.46
N SER A 14 18.92 39.85 -2.25
CA SER A 14 19.79 41.01 -2.00
C SER A 14 19.01 42.32 -2.15
N GLN A 15 18.24 42.47 -3.23
CA GLN A 15 17.38 43.62 -3.46
C GLN A 15 16.33 43.76 -2.34
N ALA A 16 15.73 42.64 -1.92
CA ALA A 16 14.79 42.60 -0.81
C ALA A 16 15.41 43.11 0.51
N ALA A 17 16.66 42.72 0.79
CA ALA A 17 17.40 43.21 1.96
C ALA A 17 17.66 44.73 1.87
N ARG A 18 18.11 45.22 0.72
CA ARG A 18 18.37 46.66 0.50
C ARG A 18 17.10 47.52 0.61
N MET A 19 15.97 47.03 0.12
CA MET A 19 14.68 47.73 0.18
C MET A 19 14.01 47.64 1.56
N SER A 20 14.42 46.69 2.41
CA SER A 20 13.84 46.52 3.74
C SER A 20 14.27 47.64 4.68
N ARG A 21 13.34 48.05 5.56
CA ARG A 21 13.63 48.93 6.71
C ARG A 21 14.43 48.19 7.78
N LYS A 22 15.03 48.94 8.73
CA LYS A 22 15.68 48.37 9.92
C LYS A 22 14.71 47.44 10.67
N ARG A 23 15.17 46.26 11.06
CA ARG A 23 14.41 45.14 11.64
C ARG A 23 13.28 44.62 10.75
N GLY A 24 13.42 44.77 9.44
CA GLY A 24 12.49 44.23 8.46
C GLY A 24 12.44 42.70 8.49
N ARG A 25 11.25 42.15 8.25
CA ARG A 25 11.03 40.71 8.03
C ARG A 25 10.89 40.45 6.55
N ILE A 26 11.66 39.52 6.02
CA ILE A 26 11.59 39.06 4.63
C ILE A 26 11.05 37.63 4.65
N ILE A 27 9.93 37.42 3.97
CA ILE A 27 9.26 36.12 3.86
C ILE A 27 9.33 35.64 2.41
N LEU A 28 9.90 34.47 2.17
CA LEU A 28 9.93 33.84 0.86
C LEU A 28 8.79 32.83 0.72
N VAL A 29 7.99 32.96 -0.33
CA VAL A 29 6.97 31.98 -0.73
C VAL A 29 7.39 31.22 -2.01
N GLY A 30 8.20 31.85 -2.87
CA GLY A 30 8.70 31.25 -4.11
C GLY A 30 10.05 30.53 -3.97
N VAL A 31 10.75 30.36 -5.10
CA VAL A 31 12.03 29.64 -5.18
C VAL A 31 13.10 30.57 -5.75
N ILE A 32 13.99 31.06 -4.90
CA ILE A 32 15.11 31.94 -5.29
C ILE A 32 16.45 31.40 -4.78
N GLY A 33 17.57 31.96 -5.24
CA GLY A 33 18.87 31.73 -4.62
C GLY A 33 18.90 32.25 -3.17
N LEU A 34 19.47 31.44 -2.26
CA LEU A 34 19.48 31.70 -0.81
C LEU A 34 20.87 31.97 -0.22
N GLN A 35 21.84 32.40 -1.03
CA GLN A 35 23.14 32.86 -0.51
C GLN A 35 22.98 34.28 0.06
N LEU A 36 22.59 34.36 1.33
CA LEU A 36 22.32 35.63 2.01
C LEU A 36 23.61 36.42 2.26
N SER A 37 23.62 37.70 1.85
CA SER A 37 24.71 38.62 2.18
C SER A 37 24.66 39.02 3.64
N ARG A 38 25.68 38.62 4.41
CA ARG A 38 25.78 39.02 5.83
C ARG A 38 25.76 40.53 6.01
N ALA A 39 26.47 41.28 5.17
CA ALA A 39 26.56 42.73 5.30
C ALA A 39 25.17 43.39 5.15
N GLU A 40 24.39 42.97 4.16
CA GLU A 40 23.06 43.54 3.87
C GLU A 40 22.03 43.21 4.95
N PHE A 41 22.11 42.00 5.53
CA PHE A 41 21.22 41.60 6.62
C PHE A 41 21.65 42.19 7.97
N TYR A 42 22.96 42.33 8.22
CA TYR A 42 23.50 42.81 9.48
C TYR A 42 23.25 44.30 9.69
N ASP A 43 23.50 45.14 8.66
CA ASP A 43 23.36 46.60 8.74
C ASP A 43 21.98 47.04 9.29
N LYS A 44 20.95 46.27 8.94
CA LYS A 44 19.56 46.55 9.29
C LYS A 44 18.96 45.55 10.26
N GLU A 45 19.70 44.60 10.82
CA GLU A 45 19.17 43.52 11.67
C GLU A 45 17.94 42.82 11.05
N LEU A 46 18.05 42.41 9.79
CA LEU A 46 16.92 41.80 9.07
C LEU A 46 16.70 40.35 9.49
N SER A 47 15.45 39.91 9.45
CA SER A 47 15.07 38.50 9.61
C SER A 47 14.57 37.91 8.29
N PHE A 48 14.89 36.64 8.06
CA PHE A 48 14.46 35.88 6.90
C PHE A 48 13.71 34.63 7.31
N GLN A 49 12.64 34.31 6.60
CA GLN A 49 11.87 33.08 6.81
C GLN A 49 11.36 32.55 5.46
N VAL A 50 11.39 31.22 5.30
CA VAL A 50 10.71 30.53 4.20
C VAL A 50 9.33 30.10 4.68
N SER A 51 8.29 30.45 3.94
CA SER A 51 6.92 30.07 4.26
C SER A 51 6.65 28.62 3.85
N CYS A 52 6.00 27.84 4.70
CA CYS A 52 5.46 26.51 4.36
C CYS A 52 4.18 26.61 3.50
N SER A 53 4.18 27.49 2.47
CA SER A 53 3.07 27.74 1.53
C SER A 53 1.72 27.98 2.21
N TYR A 54 0.94 26.92 2.44
CA TYR A 54 -0.43 26.94 2.95
C TYR A 54 -0.50 27.10 4.48
N GLY A 55 0.61 26.94 5.18
CA GLY A 55 0.74 27.21 6.62
C GLY A 55 0.72 25.95 7.50
N PRO A 56 0.49 26.12 8.81
CA PRO A 56 0.37 25.02 9.76
C PRO A 56 -0.65 23.96 9.31
N GLY A 57 -0.29 22.69 9.45
CA GLY A 57 -1.02 21.54 8.90
C GLY A 57 -0.29 20.90 7.73
N ARG A 58 0.44 21.69 6.93
CA ARG A 58 1.20 21.14 5.82
C ARG A 58 2.30 20.20 6.30
N TYR A 59 2.35 19.00 5.74
CA TYR A 59 3.24 17.89 6.14
C TYR A 59 2.96 17.30 7.53
N ASP A 60 1.82 17.61 8.13
CA ASP A 60 1.34 16.96 9.35
C ASP A 60 0.25 15.95 8.98
N GLU A 61 0.55 14.66 9.14
CA GLU A 61 -0.35 13.56 8.77
C GLU A 61 -1.65 13.55 9.60
N GLU A 62 -1.58 13.92 10.89
CA GLU A 62 -2.76 14.01 11.74
C GLU A 62 -3.72 15.08 11.21
N TYR A 63 -3.18 16.17 10.68
CA TYR A 63 -3.95 17.24 10.09
C TYR A 63 -4.47 16.89 8.68
N GLU A 64 -3.57 16.58 7.75
CA GLU A 64 -3.89 16.43 6.33
C GLU A 64 -4.68 15.15 6.03
N GLN A 65 -4.32 14.04 6.68
CA GLN A 65 -4.89 12.72 6.36
C GLN A 65 -5.98 12.31 7.34
N LYS A 66 -5.82 12.60 8.64
CA LYS A 66 -6.80 12.25 9.67
C LYS A 66 -7.83 13.34 9.94
N GLY A 67 -7.61 14.56 9.43
CA GLY A 67 -8.56 15.67 9.57
C GLY A 67 -8.61 16.27 10.97
N HIS A 68 -7.60 16.03 11.81
CA HIS A 68 -7.49 16.61 13.14
C HIS A 68 -7.00 18.07 13.04
N ASP A 69 -7.92 19.03 13.10
CA ASP A 69 -7.57 20.46 13.05
C ASP A 69 -6.89 20.91 14.37
N TYR A 70 -6.01 21.90 14.29
CA TYR A 70 -5.35 22.46 15.47
C TYR A 70 -6.32 23.31 16.29
N PRO A 71 -6.21 23.33 17.63
CA PRO A 71 -7.11 24.16 18.42
C PRO A 71 -6.90 25.64 18.09
N LEU A 72 -8.01 26.35 17.86
CA LEU A 72 -8.03 27.74 17.40
C LEU A 72 -7.20 28.69 18.29
N ALA A 73 -7.19 28.43 19.60
CA ALA A 73 -6.45 29.24 20.58
C ALA A 73 -4.92 29.17 20.41
N PHE A 74 -4.39 28.07 19.86
CA PHE A 74 -2.93 27.89 19.67
C PHE A 74 -2.49 28.19 18.25
N VAL A 75 -3.31 27.81 17.27
CA VAL A 75 -3.00 28.03 15.85
C VAL A 75 -4.20 28.70 15.22
N ARG A 76 -4.10 30.01 14.97
CA ARG A 76 -5.19 30.80 14.38
C ARG A 76 -5.42 30.47 12.90
N TRP A 77 -4.34 30.35 12.13
CA TRP A 77 -4.34 30.14 10.69
C TRP A 77 -3.74 28.78 10.36
N THR A 78 -4.59 27.87 9.91
CA THR A 78 -4.21 26.56 9.37
C THR A 78 -4.43 26.54 7.86
N GLU A 79 -3.90 25.53 7.18
CA GLU A 79 -4.10 25.36 5.74
C GLU A 79 -5.58 25.47 5.34
N LYS A 80 -6.47 24.71 5.98
CA LYS A 80 -7.91 24.75 5.75
C LYS A 80 -8.49 26.15 5.93
N ARG A 81 -8.19 26.81 7.06
CA ARG A 81 -8.74 28.14 7.37
C ARG A 81 -8.21 29.24 6.44
N ASN A 82 -6.98 29.09 5.93
CA ASN A 82 -6.46 29.95 4.87
C ASN A 82 -7.27 29.79 3.58
N PHE A 83 -7.56 28.55 3.16
CA PHE A 83 -8.42 28.29 1.99
C PHE A 83 -9.84 28.83 2.19
N GLU A 84 -10.46 28.59 3.35
CA GLU A 84 -11.79 29.11 3.70
C GLU A 84 -11.84 30.64 3.65
N ALA A 85 -10.82 31.33 4.18
CA ALA A 85 -10.75 32.78 4.15
C ALA A 85 -10.62 33.34 2.72
N VAL A 86 -9.84 32.67 1.85
CA VAL A 86 -9.72 33.05 0.43
C VAL A 86 -11.07 32.85 -0.28
N LEU A 87 -11.73 31.71 -0.09
CA LEU A 87 -13.05 31.43 -0.66
C LEU A 87 -14.09 32.45 -0.18
N HIS A 88 -14.08 32.79 1.11
CA HIS A 88 -14.96 33.81 1.67
C HIS A 88 -14.66 35.21 1.09
N ALA A 89 -13.39 35.58 0.92
CA ALA A 89 -13.02 36.86 0.29
C ALA A 89 -13.48 36.92 -1.18
N MET A 90 -13.43 35.81 -1.92
CA MET A 90 -13.98 35.73 -3.27
C MET A 90 -15.51 35.88 -3.26
N ALA A 91 -16.20 35.15 -2.38
CA ALA A 91 -17.65 35.20 -2.25
C ALA A 91 -18.16 36.59 -1.85
N ALA A 92 -17.43 37.27 -0.95
CA ALA A 92 -17.73 38.63 -0.50
C ALA A 92 -17.30 39.73 -1.49
N GLY A 93 -16.69 39.37 -2.63
CA GLY A 93 -16.21 40.32 -3.64
C GLY A 93 -14.97 41.14 -3.21
N GLN A 94 -14.37 40.82 -2.06
CA GLN A 94 -13.13 41.44 -1.57
C GLN A 94 -11.91 41.01 -2.39
N LEU A 95 -11.96 39.80 -2.95
CA LEU A 95 -10.96 39.26 -3.85
C LEU A 95 -11.56 39.00 -5.23
N GLN A 96 -11.27 39.90 -6.18
CA GLN A 96 -11.77 39.79 -7.55
C GLN A 96 -10.82 38.94 -8.41
N VAL A 97 -11.18 37.68 -8.64
CA VAL A 97 -10.40 36.76 -9.49
C VAL A 97 -10.92 36.62 -10.90
N ARG A 98 -12.17 37.04 -11.18
CA ARG A 98 -12.76 36.94 -12.53
C ARG A 98 -11.89 37.58 -13.63
N PRO A 99 -11.26 38.77 -13.42
CA PRO A 99 -10.39 39.36 -14.44
C PRO A 99 -9.13 38.54 -14.76
N LEU A 100 -8.76 37.59 -13.90
CA LEU A 100 -7.61 36.69 -14.12
C LEU A 100 -7.97 35.52 -15.05
N ILE A 101 -9.27 35.20 -15.19
CA ILE A 101 -9.75 34.12 -16.05
C ILE A 101 -9.56 34.56 -17.50
N SER A 102 -8.57 33.97 -18.15
CA SER A 102 -8.18 34.26 -19.53
C SER A 102 -8.94 33.39 -20.53
N GLU A 103 -9.30 32.17 -20.13
CA GLU A 103 -10.10 31.26 -20.96
C GLU A 103 -10.92 30.30 -20.10
N LEU A 104 -12.08 29.93 -20.63
CA LEU A 104 -12.95 28.87 -20.13
C LEU A 104 -12.92 27.76 -21.19
N VAL A 105 -12.54 26.54 -20.79
CA VAL A 105 -12.39 25.40 -21.69
C VAL A 105 -13.24 24.27 -21.17
N GLU A 106 -14.07 23.67 -22.03
CA GLU A 106 -14.85 22.50 -21.65
C GLU A 106 -13.95 21.32 -21.28
N LEU A 107 -14.36 20.49 -20.31
CA LEU A 107 -13.52 19.40 -19.82
C LEU A 107 -13.05 18.45 -20.93
N HIS A 108 -13.88 18.17 -21.95
CA HIS A 108 -13.50 17.29 -23.05
C HIS A 108 -12.40 17.88 -23.96
N ASP A 109 -12.20 19.20 -23.90
CA ASP A 109 -11.21 19.97 -24.64
C ASP A 109 -9.97 20.29 -23.79
N TYR A 110 -9.77 19.63 -22.65
CA TYR A 110 -8.68 19.92 -21.71
C TYR A 110 -7.29 19.97 -22.35
N LEU A 111 -7.03 19.20 -23.41
CA LEU A 111 -5.76 19.20 -24.15
C LEU A 111 -5.41 20.57 -24.73
N GLN A 112 -6.41 21.40 -25.07
CA GLN A 112 -6.18 22.77 -25.55
C GLN A 112 -5.42 23.64 -24.53
N ILE A 113 -5.59 23.38 -23.23
CA ILE A 113 -4.84 24.09 -22.18
C ILE A 113 -3.38 23.62 -22.18
N TYR A 114 -3.18 22.30 -22.19
CA TYR A 114 -1.85 21.70 -22.06
C TYR A 114 -0.96 21.93 -23.29
N ASP A 115 -1.51 21.82 -24.50
CA ASP A 115 -0.77 22.04 -25.75
C ASP A 115 -0.32 23.51 -25.91
N ASN A 116 -1.04 24.45 -25.27
CA ASN A 116 -0.78 25.88 -25.38
C ASN A 116 -0.07 26.50 -24.17
N MET A 117 0.29 25.69 -23.17
CA MET A 117 0.85 26.16 -21.89
C MET A 117 2.17 26.94 -22.05
N GLY A 118 2.92 26.69 -23.12
CA GLY A 118 4.18 27.40 -23.43
C GLY A 118 4.05 28.66 -24.28
N ASN A 119 2.91 28.88 -24.96
CA ASN A 119 2.80 29.88 -26.04
C ASN A 119 1.72 30.96 -25.82
N LYS A 120 0.79 30.79 -24.87
CA LYS A 120 -0.26 31.79 -24.58
C LYS A 120 0.10 32.64 -23.36
N ARG A 121 -0.25 33.94 -23.43
CA ARG A 121 -0.31 34.87 -22.26
C ARG A 121 -1.51 34.59 -21.35
N SER A 122 -1.93 33.32 -21.21
CA SER A 122 -3.03 32.95 -20.33
C SER A 122 -2.57 33.11 -18.88
N ILE A 123 -3.38 33.82 -18.08
CA ILE A 123 -3.14 34.00 -16.64
C ILE A 123 -3.83 32.88 -15.85
N ALA A 124 -5.08 32.56 -16.18
CA ALA A 124 -5.82 31.44 -15.62
C ALA A 124 -6.76 30.82 -16.66
N SER A 125 -6.71 29.49 -16.79
CA SER A 125 -7.62 28.70 -17.63
C SER A 125 -8.54 27.90 -16.70
N ILE A 126 -9.85 28.02 -16.87
CA ILE A 126 -10.84 27.30 -16.06
C ILE A 126 -11.44 26.16 -16.88
N LEU A 127 -11.47 24.96 -16.30
CA LEU A 127 -12.20 23.83 -16.86
C LEU A 127 -13.68 23.94 -16.50
N SER A 128 -14.54 23.97 -17.52
CA SER A 128 -15.99 23.89 -17.40
C SER A 128 -16.43 22.43 -17.36
N TYR A 129 -17.36 22.13 -16.46
CA TYR A 129 -17.92 20.80 -16.26
C TYR A 129 -19.43 20.84 -16.54
N PRO A 130 -20.01 19.75 -17.09
CA PRO A 130 -21.47 19.66 -17.27
C PRO A 130 -22.20 19.83 -15.95
N GLN A 131 -23.16 20.77 -15.89
CA GLN A 131 -23.93 21.06 -14.68
C GLN A 131 -24.92 19.94 -14.31
N ASP A 132 -25.41 19.20 -15.32
CA ASP A 132 -26.45 18.17 -15.17
C ASP A 132 -25.89 16.73 -15.14
N SER A 133 -24.67 16.53 -14.64
CA SER A 133 -24.09 15.19 -14.54
C SER A 133 -24.48 14.50 -13.24
N GLU A 134 -25.04 13.29 -13.33
CA GLU A 134 -25.19 12.44 -12.16
C GLU A 134 -23.81 11.91 -11.72
N PRO A 135 -23.40 12.10 -10.46
CA PRO A 135 -22.13 11.58 -9.98
C PRO A 135 -22.13 10.06 -10.04
N SER A 136 -21.25 9.49 -10.86
CA SER A 136 -21.02 8.04 -10.87
C SER A 136 -19.70 7.72 -10.18
N ALA A 137 -19.74 6.79 -9.23
CA ALA A 137 -18.53 6.21 -8.65
C ALA A 137 -17.82 5.26 -9.64
N THR A 138 -18.50 4.81 -10.70
CA THR A 138 -18.00 3.82 -11.65
C THR A 138 -17.85 4.39 -13.06
N VAL A 139 -16.72 4.09 -13.69
CA VAL A 139 -16.44 4.38 -15.09
C VAL A 139 -16.24 3.07 -15.85
N SER A 140 -16.88 2.96 -17.02
CA SER A 140 -16.68 1.83 -17.93
C SER A 140 -15.42 2.06 -18.76
N VAL A 141 -14.47 1.12 -18.64
CA VAL A 141 -13.14 1.18 -19.23
C VAL A 141 -13.09 0.20 -20.40
N GLY A 142 -13.83 0.55 -21.47
CA GLY A 142 -13.90 -0.22 -22.71
C GLY A 142 -15.19 -1.02 -22.91
N SER A 143 -15.37 -1.55 -24.12
CA SER A 143 -16.57 -2.25 -24.58
C SER A 143 -16.48 -3.78 -24.46
N GLN A 144 -15.63 -4.30 -23.57
CA GLN A 144 -15.40 -5.73 -23.52
C GLN A 144 -16.61 -6.47 -22.93
N THR A 145 -17.24 -7.28 -23.78
CA THR A 145 -18.17 -8.33 -23.36
C THR A 145 -17.35 -9.39 -22.63
N LEU A 146 -17.58 -9.52 -21.33
CA LEU A 146 -16.98 -10.61 -20.56
C LEU A 146 -17.61 -11.93 -21.02
N PRO A 147 -16.82 -13.00 -21.18
CA PRO A 147 -17.38 -14.31 -21.48
C PRO A 147 -18.31 -14.71 -20.34
N ALA A 148 -19.54 -15.11 -20.69
CA ALA A 148 -20.46 -15.70 -19.73
C ALA A 148 -19.82 -16.97 -19.14
N GLY A 149 -19.66 -17.01 -17.82
CA GLY A 149 -18.99 -18.12 -17.18
C GLY A 149 -18.83 -17.93 -15.67
N LYS A 150 -18.53 -19.03 -15.00
CA LYS A 150 -18.17 -19.04 -13.57
C LYS A 150 -16.76 -18.48 -13.39
N GLY A 151 -16.51 -17.85 -12.24
CA GLY A 151 -15.22 -17.34 -11.81
C GLY A 151 -14.95 -15.88 -12.14
N VAL A 152 -15.98 -15.04 -12.31
CA VAL A 152 -15.78 -13.60 -12.48
C VAL A 152 -15.34 -12.98 -11.16
N MET A 153 -14.29 -12.15 -11.24
CA MET A 153 -13.61 -11.58 -10.10
C MET A 153 -13.74 -10.06 -10.04
N GLY A 154 -13.77 -9.52 -8.82
CA GLY A 154 -13.61 -8.10 -8.55
C GLY A 154 -12.37 -7.85 -7.68
N VAL A 155 -11.66 -6.75 -7.93
CA VAL A 155 -10.45 -6.38 -7.17
C VAL A 155 -10.74 -5.14 -6.33
N ILE A 156 -10.40 -5.18 -5.04
CA ILE A 156 -10.40 -4.02 -4.14
C ILE A 156 -8.96 -3.68 -3.78
N GLY A 157 -8.52 -2.49 -4.16
CA GLY A 157 -7.15 -2.02 -4.01
C GLY A 157 -6.36 -2.04 -5.31
N ALA A 158 -5.92 -0.86 -5.75
CA ALA A 158 -5.08 -0.64 -6.93
C ALA A 158 -3.63 -0.29 -6.56
N GLY A 159 -3.12 -0.93 -5.50
CA GLY A 159 -1.79 -0.67 -4.96
C GLY A 159 -0.65 -1.32 -5.77
N ASN A 160 0.58 -1.15 -5.27
CA ASN A 160 1.78 -1.71 -5.91
C ASN A 160 1.74 -3.23 -6.05
N PHE A 161 1.22 -3.95 -5.05
CA PHE A 161 1.07 -5.40 -5.13
C PHE A 161 0.13 -5.82 -6.27
N THR A 162 -1.04 -5.18 -6.35
CA THR A 162 -2.02 -5.37 -7.43
C THR A 162 -1.39 -5.20 -8.81
N LYS A 163 -0.69 -4.08 -8.99
CA LYS A 163 -0.04 -3.71 -10.25
C LYS A 163 1.10 -4.65 -10.65
N MET A 164 1.96 -5.02 -9.70
CA MET A 164 3.24 -5.67 -9.99
C MET A 164 3.19 -7.21 -9.91
N ALA A 165 2.29 -7.78 -9.10
CA ALA A 165 2.24 -9.21 -8.85
C ALA A 165 0.88 -9.82 -9.23
N MET A 166 -0.23 -9.31 -8.68
CA MET A 166 -1.54 -9.96 -8.79
C MET A 166 -2.12 -9.90 -10.21
N LEU A 167 -2.28 -8.71 -10.80
CA LEU A 167 -2.90 -8.58 -12.13
C LEU A 167 -2.12 -9.32 -13.24
N PRO A 168 -0.77 -9.27 -13.28
CA PRO A 168 -0.01 -10.11 -14.22
C PRO A 168 -0.23 -11.62 -14.01
N ALA A 169 -0.29 -12.08 -12.76
CA ALA A 169 -0.52 -13.49 -12.44
C ALA A 169 -1.94 -13.95 -12.81
N LEU A 170 -2.96 -13.15 -12.49
CA LEU A 170 -4.36 -13.40 -12.85
C LEU A 170 -4.55 -13.46 -14.37
N LYS A 171 -3.98 -12.50 -15.11
CA LYS A 171 -4.01 -12.52 -16.57
C LYS A 171 -3.39 -13.79 -17.13
N LYS A 172 -2.23 -14.20 -16.61
CA LYS A 172 -1.56 -15.45 -17.02
C LYS A 172 -2.37 -16.70 -16.64
N ALA A 173 -3.12 -16.66 -15.54
CA ALA A 173 -4.00 -17.74 -15.09
C ALA A 173 -5.33 -17.82 -15.86
N GLY A 174 -5.62 -16.88 -16.76
CA GLY A 174 -6.89 -16.83 -17.48
C GLY A 174 -8.07 -16.40 -16.61
N ALA A 175 -7.81 -15.62 -15.56
CA ALA A 175 -8.85 -15.09 -14.70
C ALA A 175 -9.67 -14.00 -15.42
N THR A 176 -10.97 -13.97 -15.17
CA THR A 176 -11.87 -12.95 -15.68
C THR A 176 -12.09 -11.90 -14.60
N VAL A 177 -11.57 -10.68 -14.79
CA VAL A 177 -11.69 -9.59 -13.82
C VAL A 177 -12.64 -8.52 -14.39
N LYS A 178 -13.78 -8.31 -13.73
CA LYS A 178 -14.82 -7.37 -14.16
C LYS A 178 -14.64 -5.98 -13.54
N TYR A 179 -14.31 -5.93 -12.26
CA TYR A 179 -14.17 -4.69 -11.49
C TYR A 179 -12.77 -4.51 -10.93
N ILE A 180 -12.31 -3.26 -10.91
CA ILE A 180 -11.24 -2.80 -10.01
C ILE A 180 -11.69 -1.55 -9.25
N ALA A 181 -11.62 -1.64 -7.93
CA ALA A 181 -12.01 -0.58 -7.01
C ALA A 181 -10.78 0.08 -6.37
N SER A 182 -10.73 1.41 -6.36
CA SER A 182 -9.72 2.19 -5.64
C SER A 182 -10.28 3.53 -5.20
N ALA A 183 -10.13 3.87 -3.91
CA ALA A 183 -10.60 5.14 -3.36
C ALA A 183 -10.05 6.37 -4.11
N GLY A 184 -8.83 6.30 -4.65
CA GLY A 184 -8.22 7.38 -5.42
C GLY A 184 -8.66 7.46 -6.89
N GLY A 185 -9.41 6.48 -7.40
CA GLY A 185 -9.93 6.40 -8.76
C GLY A 185 -8.86 6.18 -9.85
N VAL A 186 -7.96 7.15 -10.04
CA VAL A 186 -6.99 7.25 -11.14
C VAL A 186 -6.13 5.99 -11.29
N SER A 187 -5.60 5.46 -10.19
CA SER A 187 -4.79 4.23 -10.20
C SER A 187 -5.60 3.02 -10.65
N GLY A 188 -6.86 2.92 -10.24
CA GLY A 188 -7.81 1.89 -10.67
C GLY A 188 -8.04 1.97 -12.18
N THR A 189 -8.39 3.16 -12.69
CA THR A 189 -8.70 3.37 -14.12
C THR A 189 -7.50 3.05 -15.02
N ILE A 190 -6.29 3.47 -14.64
CA ILE A 190 -5.06 3.17 -15.40
C ILE A 190 -4.81 1.66 -15.46
N LEU A 191 -5.00 0.94 -14.34
CA LEU A 191 -4.84 -0.51 -14.32
C LEU A 191 -5.94 -1.21 -15.10
N ALA A 192 -7.18 -0.71 -15.04
CA ALA A 192 -8.29 -1.22 -15.81
C ALA A 192 -8.01 -1.15 -17.31
N GLN A 193 -7.56 0.01 -17.81
CA GLN A 193 -7.18 0.20 -19.22
C GLN A 193 -6.06 -0.76 -19.64
N LYS A 194 -5.01 -0.86 -18.82
CA LYS A 194 -3.85 -1.71 -19.11
C LYS A 194 -4.19 -3.21 -19.15
N HIS A 195 -5.09 -3.66 -18.30
CA HIS A 195 -5.41 -5.08 -18.13
C HIS A 195 -6.72 -5.51 -18.78
N GLY A 196 -7.47 -4.59 -19.40
CA GLY A 196 -8.76 -4.88 -20.03
C GLY A 196 -9.87 -5.19 -19.02
N ILE A 197 -9.88 -4.51 -17.87
CA ILE A 197 -10.93 -4.66 -16.85
C ILE A 197 -12.09 -3.73 -17.22
N ALA A 198 -13.29 -4.27 -17.31
CA ALA A 198 -14.44 -3.55 -17.87
C ALA A 198 -14.89 -2.35 -17.04
N GLN A 199 -14.80 -2.42 -15.71
CA GLN A 199 -15.30 -1.39 -14.80
C GLN A 199 -14.22 -0.96 -13.80
N SER A 200 -14.06 0.36 -13.63
CA SER A 200 -13.27 0.94 -12.55
C SER A 200 -14.17 1.77 -11.64
N THR A 201 -14.08 1.57 -10.34
CA THR A 201 -14.95 2.25 -9.37
C THR A 201 -14.17 2.85 -8.19
N THR A 202 -14.67 3.94 -7.62
CA THR A 202 -14.22 4.48 -6.32
C THR A 202 -15.02 3.91 -5.14
N ASP A 203 -16.18 3.31 -5.42
CA ASP A 203 -17.01 2.61 -4.44
C ASP A 203 -16.96 1.11 -4.71
N TYR A 204 -16.30 0.37 -3.82
CA TYR A 204 -16.17 -1.08 -3.96
C TYR A 204 -17.51 -1.80 -3.74
N ARG A 205 -18.53 -1.19 -3.14
CA ARG A 205 -19.82 -1.86 -2.92
C ARG A 205 -20.53 -2.19 -4.23
N GLN A 206 -20.22 -1.46 -5.31
CA GLN A 206 -20.70 -1.73 -6.66
C GLN A 206 -20.38 -3.17 -7.14
N LEU A 207 -19.22 -3.72 -6.78
CA LEU A 207 -18.87 -5.10 -7.14
C LEU A 207 -19.49 -6.15 -6.19
N LEU A 208 -19.94 -5.74 -4.99
CA LEU A 208 -20.62 -6.64 -4.05
C LEU A 208 -22.09 -6.84 -4.45
N SER A 209 -22.74 -5.80 -4.98
CA SER A 209 -24.10 -5.86 -5.52
C SER A 209 -24.21 -6.60 -6.86
N ASP A 210 -23.09 -6.79 -7.56
CA ASP A 210 -23.10 -7.44 -8.87
C ASP A 210 -23.21 -8.96 -8.74
N PRO A 211 -24.29 -9.61 -9.23
CA PRO A 211 -24.48 -11.05 -9.11
C PRO A 211 -23.48 -11.87 -9.93
N GLU A 212 -22.85 -11.29 -10.96
CA GLU A 212 -21.85 -12.00 -11.76
C GLU A 212 -20.52 -12.13 -11.00
N VAL A 213 -20.17 -11.19 -10.12
CA VAL A 213 -18.93 -11.27 -9.34
C VAL A 213 -19.06 -12.36 -8.28
N GLU A 214 -18.23 -13.40 -8.38
CA GLU A 214 -18.24 -14.54 -7.45
C GLU A 214 -17.09 -14.48 -6.43
N LEU A 215 -15.95 -13.90 -6.81
CA LEU A 215 -14.75 -13.79 -5.98
C LEU A 215 -14.26 -12.34 -5.89
N VAL A 216 -13.99 -11.88 -4.67
CA VAL A 216 -13.39 -10.57 -4.41
C VAL A 216 -11.96 -10.72 -3.93
N LEU A 217 -11.02 -10.00 -4.55
CA LEU A 217 -9.62 -9.94 -4.16
C LEU A 217 -9.31 -8.62 -3.44
N ILE A 218 -9.00 -8.69 -2.16
CA ILE A 218 -8.71 -7.53 -1.29
C ILE A 218 -7.20 -7.37 -1.16
N THR A 219 -6.70 -6.20 -1.55
CA THR A 219 -5.26 -5.84 -1.59
C THR A 219 -5.03 -4.44 -1.04
N THR A 220 -5.85 -4.04 -0.07
CA THR A 220 -5.87 -2.71 0.54
C THR A 220 -4.83 -2.58 1.66
N ARG A 221 -4.92 -1.51 2.47
CA ARG A 221 -4.12 -1.41 3.69
C ARG A 221 -4.64 -2.41 4.73
N HIS A 222 -3.76 -2.88 5.62
CA HIS A 222 -4.03 -4.03 6.49
C HIS A 222 -5.24 -3.82 7.42
N HIS A 223 -5.39 -2.64 8.01
CA HIS A 223 -6.54 -2.31 8.89
C HIS A 223 -7.91 -2.42 8.23
N GLN A 224 -7.99 -2.44 6.89
CA GLN A 224 -9.26 -2.53 6.17
C GLN A 224 -9.66 -3.98 5.88
N HIS A 225 -8.73 -4.93 6.04
CA HIS A 225 -8.91 -6.30 5.58
C HIS A 225 -10.09 -7.00 6.27
N ALA A 226 -10.13 -7.04 7.60
CA ALA A 226 -11.14 -7.80 8.34
C ALA A 226 -12.56 -7.30 8.03
N ALA A 227 -12.77 -5.98 8.05
CA ALA A 227 -14.05 -5.36 7.73
C ALA A 227 -14.48 -5.65 6.28
N MET A 228 -13.59 -5.46 5.30
CA MET A 228 -13.91 -5.72 3.89
C MET A 228 -14.17 -7.22 3.62
N VAL A 229 -13.43 -8.13 4.26
CA VAL A 229 -13.68 -9.58 4.17
C VAL A 229 -15.09 -9.89 4.64
N ARG A 230 -15.51 -9.34 5.79
CA ARG A 230 -16.87 -9.52 6.31
C ARG A 230 -17.94 -8.97 5.38
N GLU A 231 -17.77 -7.75 4.86
CA GLU A 231 -18.71 -7.15 3.90
C GLU A 231 -18.85 -8.03 2.63
N CYS A 232 -17.74 -8.58 2.14
CA CYS A 232 -17.76 -9.48 0.98
C CYS A 232 -18.47 -10.81 1.27
N LEU A 233 -18.19 -11.43 2.42
CA LEU A 233 -18.83 -12.68 2.83
C LEU A 233 -20.33 -12.51 3.06
N ALA A 234 -20.75 -11.41 3.69
CA ALA A 234 -22.15 -11.07 3.89
C ALA A 234 -22.88 -10.85 2.56
N ALA A 235 -22.19 -10.32 1.55
CA ALA A 235 -22.69 -10.21 0.17
C ALA A 235 -22.63 -11.54 -0.62
N GLY A 236 -22.31 -12.66 0.03
CA GLY A 236 -22.28 -13.99 -0.58
C GLY A 236 -21.10 -14.20 -1.54
N LYS A 237 -20.01 -13.45 -1.39
CA LYS A 237 -18.82 -13.55 -2.25
C LYS A 237 -17.76 -14.47 -1.64
N HIS A 238 -17.05 -15.21 -2.48
CA HIS A 238 -15.77 -15.80 -2.09
C HIS A 238 -14.74 -14.68 -1.92
N VAL A 239 -13.76 -14.88 -1.03
CA VAL A 239 -12.79 -13.83 -0.71
C VAL A 239 -11.36 -14.36 -0.82
N PHE A 240 -10.53 -13.63 -1.55
CA PHE A 240 -9.08 -13.63 -1.38
C PHE A 240 -8.68 -12.33 -0.69
N VAL A 241 -7.86 -12.39 0.34
CA VAL A 241 -7.35 -11.20 1.03
C VAL A 241 -5.85 -11.32 1.20
N GLU A 242 -5.10 -10.28 0.82
CA GLU A 242 -3.68 -10.23 1.11
C GLU A 242 -3.44 -10.31 2.62
N LYS A 243 -2.28 -10.85 3.02
CA LYS A 243 -1.97 -10.94 4.44
C LYS A 243 -1.68 -9.55 5.03
N PRO A 244 -1.93 -9.34 6.33
CA PRO A 244 -2.57 -10.25 7.29
C PRO A 244 -4.11 -10.24 7.15
N LEU A 245 -4.79 -11.27 7.65
CA LEU A 245 -6.27 -11.31 7.64
C LEU A 245 -6.88 -10.18 8.49
N ALA A 246 -6.26 -9.90 9.63
CA ALA A 246 -6.63 -8.88 10.60
C ALA A 246 -5.35 -8.36 11.26
N ILE A 247 -5.39 -7.14 11.79
CA ILE A 247 -4.28 -6.58 12.58
C ILE A 247 -4.56 -6.61 14.08
N ARG A 248 -5.84 -6.77 14.46
CA ARG A 248 -6.29 -6.86 15.84
C ARG A 248 -6.98 -8.21 16.09
N PRO A 249 -6.63 -8.94 17.16
CA PRO A 249 -7.26 -10.22 17.46
C PRO A 249 -8.76 -10.12 17.71
N GLU A 250 -9.24 -8.95 18.17
CA GLU A 250 -10.66 -8.69 18.44
C GLU A 250 -11.52 -8.69 17.17
N GLU A 251 -10.92 -8.53 15.98
CA GLU A 251 -11.62 -8.56 14.69
C GLU A 251 -11.96 -9.99 14.25
N LEU A 252 -11.26 -11.00 14.79
CA LEU A 252 -11.36 -12.39 14.33
C LEU A 252 -12.68 -13.08 14.71
N PRO A 253 -13.22 -12.96 15.94
CA PRO A 253 -14.45 -13.67 16.32
C PRO A 253 -15.66 -13.35 15.43
N GLU A 254 -15.84 -12.08 15.08
CA GLU A 254 -16.94 -11.65 14.22
C GLU A 254 -16.74 -12.08 12.76
N LEU A 255 -15.49 -12.05 12.29
CA LEU A 255 -15.12 -12.57 10.98
C LEU A 255 -15.38 -14.08 10.88
N LEU A 256 -15.02 -14.85 11.92
CA LEU A 256 -15.27 -16.29 11.97
C LEU A 256 -16.77 -16.61 11.94
N THR A 257 -17.58 -15.91 12.73
CA THR A 257 -19.04 -16.05 12.69
C THR A 257 -19.60 -15.78 11.28
N THR A 258 -19.12 -14.72 10.63
CA THR A 258 -19.54 -14.37 9.26
C THR A 258 -19.09 -15.43 8.24
N TYR A 259 -17.87 -15.94 8.39
CA TYR A 259 -17.33 -17.00 7.54
C TYR A 259 -18.14 -18.29 7.65
N GLU A 260 -18.40 -18.77 8.87
CA GLU A 260 -19.14 -20.01 9.14
C GLU A 260 -20.58 -19.95 8.61
N SER A 261 -21.22 -18.77 8.67
CA SER A 261 -22.59 -18.57 8.17
C SER A 261 -22.67 -18.32 6.65
N SER A 262 -21.59 -17.87 6.01
CA SER A 262 -21.61 -17.48 4.59
C SER A 262 -21.68 -18.66 3.61
N GLY A 263 -21.15 -19.83 4.00
CA GLY A 263 -20.89 -20.94 3.06
C GLY A 263 -19.87 -20.60 1.96
N ARG A 264 -19.09 -19.52 2.13
CA ARG A 264 -18.08 -19.05 1.16
C ARG A 264 -16.67 -19.30 1.68
N SER A 265 -15.71 -19.26 0.77
CA SER A 265 -14.29 -19.51 1.08
C SER A 265 -13.55 -18.20 1.36
N VAL A 266 -12.64 -18.22 2.34
CA VAL A 266 -11.64 -17.16 2.55
C VAL A 266 -10.25 -17.73 2.30
N THR A 267 -9.51 -17.13 1.36
CA THR A 267 -8.11 -17.43 1.10
C THR A 267 -7.24 -16.26 1.53
N VAL A 268 -6.32 -16.49 2.46
CA VAL A 268 -5.32 -15.47 2.84
C VAL A 268 -4.10 -15.57 1.92
N GLY A 269 -3.53 -14.43 1.55
CA GLY A 269 -2.42 -14.22 0.62
C GLY A 269 -1.06 -14.81 1.01
N PHE A 270 -1.01 -15.98 1.64
CA PHE A 270 0.23 -16.66 2.02
C PHE A 270 0.86 -17.40 0.83
N ASN A 271 1.42 -16.66 -0.12
CA ASN A 271 1.96 -17.18 -1.37
C ASN A 271 3.12 -18.20 -1.22
N ARG A 272 3.93 -18.09 -0.16
CA ARG A 272 5.20 -18.84 -0.03
C ARG A 272 5.04 -20.35 -0.03
N ARG A 273 3.94 -20.86 0.52
CA ARG A 273 3.63 -22.30 0.52
C ARG A 273 3.49 -22.87 -0.89
N PHE A 274 3.16 -22.05 -1.89
CA PHE A 274 2.98 -22.46 -3.28
C PHE A 274 4.27 -22.43 -4.10
N SER A 275 5.39 -21.97 -3.52
CA SER A 275 6.68 -21.98 -4.23
C SER A 275 7.14 -23.41 -4.51
N PRO A 276 7.81 -23.66 -5.65
CA PRO A 276 8.29 -25.00 -6.00
C PRO A 276 9.29 -25.55 -4.98
N HIS A 277 10.09 -24.69 -4.34
CA HIS A 277 11.05 -25.09 -3.31
C HIS A 277 10.35 -25.58 -2.05
N ILE A 278 9.36 -24.86 -1.55
CA ILE A 278 8.64 -25.25 -0.33
C ILE A 278 7.79 -26.51 -0.58
N GLN A 279 7.14 -26.60 -1.74
CA GLN A 279 6.43 -27.81 -2.15
C GLN A 279 7.39 -29.02 -2.21
N LYS A 280 8.58 -28.85 -2.78
CA LYS A 280 9.60 -29.90 -2.80
C LYS A 280 10.11 -30.26 -1.40
N MET A 281 10.30 -29.27 -0.51
CA MET A 281 10.69 -29.53 0.88
C MET A 281 9.65 -30.36 1.62
N LYS A 282 8.37 -30.00 1.49
CA LYS A 282 7.27 -30.76 2.09
C LYS A 282 7.17 -32.18 1.52
N ALA A 283 7.33 -32.34 0.20
CA ALA A 283 7.26 -33.65 -0.45
C ALA A 283 8.43 -34.59 -0.10
N LEU A 284 9.61 -34.05 0.22
CA LEU A 284 10.80 -34.85 0.59
C LEU A 284 10.82 -35.23 2.07
N THR A 285 10.07 -34.51 2.91
CA THR A 285 10.11 -34.67 4.36
C THR A 285 9.01 -35.64 4.79
N ASP A 286 9.36 -36.60 5.65
CA ASP A 286 8.37 -37.50 6.26
C ASP A 286 7.42 -36.69 7.16
N PRO A 287 6.10 -36.72 6.90
CA PRO A 287 5.11 -36.02 7.72
C PRO A 287 5.16 -36.44 9.20
N ALA A 288 5.43 -37.71 9.50
CA ALA A 288 5.38 -38.26 10.86
C ALA A 288 6.67 -38.01 11.67
N ALA A 289 7.78 -37.69 11.01
CA ALA A 289 9.06 -37.48 11.68
C ALA A 289 9.14 -36.10 12.35
N PRO A 290 9.68 -35.96 13.57
CA PRO A 290 9.91 -34.65 14.18
C PRO A 290 10.81 -33.75 13.33
N LYS A 291 10.50 -32.45 13.32
CA LYS A 291 11.17 -31.44 12.51
C LYS A 291 11.65 -30.28 13.39
N ASN A 292 12.86 -29.81 13.10
CA ASN A 292 13.33 -28.49 13.55
C ASN A 292 13.38 -27.56 12.34
N LEU A 293 12.76 -26.38 12.45
CA LEU A 293 12.71 -25.38 11.40
C LEU A 293 13.45 -24.11 11.82
N VAL A 294 14.28 -23.56 10.93
CA VAL A 294 14.91 -22.25 11.10
C VAL A 294 14.53 -21.39 9.91
N LEU A 295 13.74 -20.35 10.14
CA LEU A 295 13.27 -19.45 9.08
C LEU A 295 13.81 -18.05 9.34
N THR A 296 14.68 -17.55 8.48
CA THR A 296 15.29 -16.22 8.61
C THR A 296 14.85 -15.30 7.49
N MET A 297 14.40 -14.10 7.85
CA MET A 297 14.07 -13.02 6.94
C MET A 297 14.96 -11.80 7.23
N ASN A 298 15.82 -11.47 6.29
CA ASN A 298 16.51 -10.19 6.21
C ASN A 298 15.60 -9.19 5.51
N ALA A 299 14.63 -8.65 6.25
CA ALA A 299 13.51 -7.88 5.73
C ALA A 299 13.93 -6.50 5.20
N GLY A 300 15.10 -6.02 5.59
CA GLY A 300 15.67 -4.71 5.23
C GLY A 300 14.95 -3.54 5.91
N PHE A 301 15.61 -2.39 5.92
CA PHE A 301 15.10 -1.17 6.57
C PHE A 301 13.92 -0.55 5.82
N ILE A 302 12.90 -0.13 6.57
CA ILE A 302 11.81 0.74 6.11
C ILE A 302 11.84 2.00 6.99
N PRO A 303 11.63 3.20 6.41
CA PRO A 303 11.54 4.44 7.19
C PRO A 303 10.47 4.39 8.30
N PRO A 304 10.73 4.97 9.50
CA PRO A 304 9.79 4.94 10.62
C PRO A 304 8.41 5.56 10.34
N ASP A 305 8.35 6.55 9.44
CA ASP A 305 7.15 7.27 8.98
C ASP A 305 6.31 6.50 7.95
N SER A 306 6.73 5.29 7.56
CA SER A 306 5.93 4.44 6.68
C SER A 306 4.70 3.90 7.42
N TRP A 307 3.54 3.92 6.73
CA TRP A 307 2.26 3.38 7.23
C TRP A 307 2.33 1.95 7.77
N VAL A 308 3.34 1.16 7.38
CA VAL A 308 3.51 -0.22 7.88
C VAL A 308 3.89 -0.26 9.36
N HIS A 309 4.47 0.81 9.89
CA HIS A 309 4.84 0.95 11.31
C HIS A 309 3.75 1.62 12.15
N ASP A 310 2.75 2.22 11.51
CA ASP A 310 1.55 2.69 12.18
C ASP A 310 0.75 1.45 12.64
N MET A 311 0.57 1.32 13.96
CA MET A 311 -0.11 0.18 14.56
C MET A 311 -1.61 0.16 14.26
N GLU A 312 -2.22 1.29 13.92
CA GLU A 312 -3.63 1.40 13.55
C GLU A 312 -3.87 1.10 12.08
N VAL A 313 -2.88 1.33 11.21
CA VAL A 313 -3.01 1.18 9.75
C VAL A 313 -2.35 -0.10 9.24
N GLY A 314 -1.10 -0.34 9.65
CA GLY A 314 -0.24 -1.42 9.19
C GLY A 314 -0.07 -2.57 10.20
N GLY A 315 -0.20 -2.29 11.50
CA GLY A 315 -0.06 -3.29 12.58
C GLY A 315 1.39 -3.73 12.83
N GLY A 316 2.38 -3.00 12.30
CA GLY A 316 3.79 -3.38 12.40
C GLY A 316 4.18 -4.52 11.47
N ARG A 317 5.48 -4.76 11.33
CA ARG A 317 5.98 -5.73 10.34
C ARG A 317 5.97 -7.17 10.81
N ILE A 318 5.85 -7.44 12.11
CA ILE A 318 5.68 -8.81 12.59
C ILE A 318 4.32 -9.36 12.14
N ILE A 319 3.23 -8.63 12.42
CA ILE A 319 1.88 -8.98 11.96
C ILE A 319 1.80 -8.86 10.43
N GLY A 320 2.38 -7.79 9.87
CA GLY A 320 2.28 -7.48 8.45
C GLY A 320 3.14 -8.32 7.51
N GLU A 321 4.35 -8.76 7.89
CA GLU A 321 5.30 -9.46 6.99
C GLU A 321 5.81 -10.79 7.59
N ALA A 322 6.15 -10.83 8.88
CA ALA A 322 6.65 -12.06 9.52
C ALA A 322 5.60 -13.18 9.59
N CYS A 323 4.30 -12.83 9.56
CA CYS A 323 3.19 -13.78 9.49
C CYS A 323 3.33 -14.78 8.32
N HIS A 324 4.01 -14.41 7.24
CA HIS A 324 4.34 -15.32 6.15
C HIS A 324 5.17 -16.53 6.59
N TYR A 325 6.03 -16.37 7.60
CA TYR A 325 6.88 -17.44 8.12
C TYR A 325 6.18 -18.25 9.20
N LEU A 326 5.27 -17.64 9.96
CA LEU A 326 4.37 -18.39 10.83
C LEU A 326 3.51 -19.36 10.00
N ASP A 327 2.94 -18.84 8.91
CA ASP A 327 2.20 -19.63 7.93
C ASP A 327 3.04 -20.77 7.34
N LEU A 328 4.27 -20.45 6.93
CA LEU A 328 5.16 -21.42 6.31
C LEU A 328 5.61 -22.52 7.29
N ALA A 329 5.84 -22.16 8.56
CA ALA A 329 6.17 -23.12 9.61
C ALA A 329 4.99 -24.07 9.87
N VAL A 330 3.77 -23.56 9.96
CA VAL A 330 2.53 -24.37 10.03
C VAL A 330 2.41 -25.27 8.81
N PHE A 331 2.66 -24.75 7.60
CA PHE A 331 2.58 -25.53 6.38
C PHE A 331 3.59 -26.68 6.33
N LEU A 332 4.85 -26.45 6.73
CA LEU A 332 5.91 -27.46 6.72
C LEU A 332 5.78 -28.48 7.86
N SER A 333 5.36 -28.03 9.04
CA SER A 333 5.07 -28.90 10.18
C SER A 333 3.85 -29.77 9.91
N GLY A 334 2.81 -29.19 9.30
CA GLY A 334 1.51 -29.84 9.14
C GLY A 334 0.70 -29.88 10.45
N SER A 335 1.06 -29.05 11.42
CA SER A 335 0.48 -29.01 12.77
C SER A 335 0.23 -27.58 13.23
N ARG A 336 -0.62 -27.40 14.24
CA ARG A 336 -0.93 -26.09 14.82
C ARG A 336 0.15 -25.66 15.81
N ILE A 337 0.35 -24.35 15.92
CA ILE A 337 1.21 -23.75 16.94
C ILE A 337 0.46 -23.77 18.28
N VAL A 338 1.11 -24.28 19.34
CA VAL A 338 0.55 -24.33 20.71
C VAL A 338 1.26 -23.40 21.68
N SER A 339 2.44 -22.89 21.32
CA SER A 339 3.19 -21.99 22.19
C SER A 339 4.10 -21.10 21.36
N VAL A 340 4.19 -19.83 21.79
CA VAL A 340 5.01 -18.78 21.19
C VAL A 340 5.82 -18.10 22.27
N CYS A 341 7.11 -17.91 22.03
CA CYS A 341 7.97 -17.03 22.83
C CYS A 341 8.71 -16.08 21.86
N MET A 342 8.50 -14.78 22.01
CA MET A 342 9.10 -13.76 21.16
C MET A 342 10.02 -12.86 21.99
N ASN A 343 11.22 -12.60 21.45
CA ASN A 343 12.13 -11.58 21.96
C ASN A 343 12.44 -10.58 20.86
N ALA A 344 12.23 -9.31 21.16
CA ALA A 344 12.57 -8.20 20.26
C ALA A 344 13.96 -7.65 20.59
N LEU A 345 14.61 -7.03 19.60
CA LEU A 345 15.93 -6.43 19.77
C LEU A 345 15.87 -5.15 20.62
N GLY A 346 16.77 -5.04 21.60
CA GLY A 346 16.95 -3.85 22.43
C GLY A 346 16.42 -4.02 23.86
N ALA A 347 16.81 -3.09 24.75
CA ALA A 347 16.41 -3.13 26.17
C ALA A 347 14.93 -2.75 26.38
N HIS A 348 14.41 -1.84 25.53
CA HIS A 348 13.04 -1.35 25.57
C HIS A 348 12.47 -1.34 24.15
N PRO A 349 12.16 -2.52 23.59
CA PRO A 349 11.67 -2.62 22.22
C PRO A 349 10.31 -1.93 22.10
N ALA A 350 10.13 -1.16 21.02
CA ALA A 350 8.84 -0.58 20.68
C ALA A 350 7.84 -1.66 20.24
N GLU A 351 6.55 -1.37 20.37
CA GLU A 351 5.48 -2.28 19.95
C GLU A 351 5.56 -2.62 18.45
N ASN A 352 5.93 -1.65 17.62
CA ASN A 352 6.13 -1.80 16.18
C ASN A 352 7.53 -2.31 15.82
N THR A 353 8.16 -3.12 16.68
CA THR A 353 9.51 -3.64 16.45
C THR A 353 9.66 -4.40 15.12
N ASP A 354 10.81 -4.18 14.50
CA ASP A 354 11.21 -4.70 13.20
C ASP A 354 12.30 -5.77 13.29
N ASN A 355 12.70 -6.12 14.51
CA ASN A 355 13.75 -7.08 14.78
C ASN A 355 13.33 -8.00 15.93
N ALA A 356 13.02 -9.26 15.62
CA ALA A 356 12.56 -10.23 16.59
C ALA A 356 12.98 -11.66 16.26
N SER A 357 13.18 -12.46 17.30
CA SER A 357 13.28 -13.92 17.22
C SER A 357 12.05 -14.53 17.90
N ILE A 358 11.33 -15.38 17.17
CA ILE A 358 10.06 -15.97 17.58
C ILE A 358 10.23 -17.49 17.62
N LEU A 359 10.18 -18.07 18.80
CA LEU A 359 10.21 -19.51 19.04
C LEU A 359 8.78 -20.06 19.03
N LEU A 360 8.58 -21.15 18.30
CA LEU A 360 7.28 -21.81 18.11
C LEU A 360 7.39 -23.28 18.50
N ARG A 361 6.38 -23.78 19.22
CA ARG A 361 6.16 -25.21 19.48
C ARG A 361 4.84 -25.65 18.87
N PHE A 362 4.83 -26.83 18.26
CA PHE A 362 3.67 -27.39 17.55
C PHE A 362 3.04 -28.56 18.33
N GLU A 363 1.77 -28.89 18.04
CA GLU A 363 1.04 -30.00 18.69
C GLU A 363 1.74 -31.35 18.45
N ASN A 364 2.32 -31.54 17.27
CA ASN A 364 3.02 -32.78 16.89
C ASN A 364 4.46 -32.88 17.45
N GLY A 365 4.89 -31.92 18.26
CA GLY A 365 6.24 -31.88 18.84
C GLY A 365 7.31 -31.21 17.97
N ASP A 366 6.97 -30.76 16.76
CA ASP A 366 7.89 -29.96 15.95
C ASP A 366 8.24 -28.64 16.66
N GLN A 367 9.39 -28.07 16.29
CA GLN A 367 9.83 -26.75 16.74
C GLN A 367 10.25 -25.88 15.56
N ALA A 368 10.03 -24.58 15.69
CA ALA A 368 10.52 -23.60 14.73
C ALA A 368 11.06 -22.36 15.43
N VAL A 369 12.07 -21.74 14.82
CA VAL A 369 12.47 -20.37 15.12
C VAL A 369 12.30 -19.51 13.88
N VAL A 370 11.57 -18.40 14.02
CA VAL A 370 11.42 -17.35 13.02
C VAL A 370 12.27 -16.17 13.44
N ASN A 371 13.29 -15.88 12.65
CA ASN A 371 14.19 -14.75 12.82
C ASN A 371 13.80 -13.66 11.81
N TYR A 372 13.26 -12.57 12.30
CA TYR A 372 12.84 -11.44 11.48
C TYR A 372 13.73 -10.24 11.77
N PHE A 373 14.59 -9.87 10.81
CA PHE A 373 15.61 -8.84 11.00
C PHE A 373 15.52 -7.77 9.91
N ALA A 374 15.29 -6.52 10.30
CA ALA A 374 15.25 -5.38 9.38
C ALA A 374 16.59 -4.64 9.27
N ASN A 375 17.57 -4.95 10.13
CA ASN A 375 18.87 -4.28 10.19
C ASN A 375 19.98 -4.95 9.36
N GLY A 376 19.66 -6.02 8.61
CA GLY A 376 20.63 -6.69 7.76
C GLY A 376 20.90 -5.94 6.44
N HIS A 377 22.06 -6.20 5.84
CA HIS A 377 22.46 -5.55 4.59
C HIS A 377 21.75 -6.17 3.37
N LYS A 378 21.39 -5.35 2.37
CA LYS A 378 20.65 -5.77 1.17
C LYS A 378 21.41 -6.73 0.24
N SER A 379 22.73 -6.85 0.39
CA SER A 379 23.54 -7.81 -0.38
C SER A 379 23.38 -9.25 0.11
N TYR A 380 22.88 -9.44 1.34
CA TYR A 380 22.56 -10.77 1.86
C TYR A 380 21.18 -11.22 1.37
N SER A 381 20.99 -12.53 1.19
CA SER A 381 19.71 -13.12 0.79
C SER A 381 18.56 -12.67 1.69
N LYS A 382 17.44 -12.27 1.08
CA LYS A 382 16.27 -11.78 1.83
C LYS A 382 15.66 -12.87 2.72
N GLU A 383 15.58 -14.10 2.21
CA GLU A 383 14.77 -15.15 2.83
C GLU A 383 15.50 -16.49 2.81
N ARG A 384 15.54 -17.19 3.95
CA ARG A 384 16.17 -18.50 4.08
C ARG A 384 15.33 -19.39 4.98
N VAL A 385 15.17 -20.66 4.59
CA VAL A 385 14.45 -21.67 5.38
C VAL A 385 15.27 -22.94 5.44
N GLU A 386 15.49 -23.44 6.65
CA GLU A 386 16.22 -24.67 6.94
C GLU A 386 15.30 -25.63 7.68
N LEU A 387 15.30 -26.89 7.25
CA LEU A 387 14.53 -27.96 7.85
C LEU A 387 15.46 -29.12 8.16
N TYR A 388 15.44 -29.58 9.41
CA TYR A 388 16.22 -30.70 9.91
C TYR A 388 15.28 -31.80 10.39
N SER A 389 15.48 -33.03 9.91
CA SER A 389 14.72 -34.21 10.35
C SER A 389 15.47 -35.50 10.01
N GLN A 390 15.53 -36.46 10.95
CA GLN A 390 16.10 -37.80 10.74
C GLN A 390 17.51 -37.83 10.10
N GLY A 391 18.42 -36.94 10.53
CA GLY A 391 19.77 -36.86 9.96
C GLY A 391 19.83 -36.28 8.53
N LYS A 392 18.74 -35.68 8.05
CA LYS A 392 18.63 -35.02 6.75
C LYS A 392 18.35 -33.53 6.93
N THR A 393 18.82 -32.75 5.96
CA THR A 393 18.66 -31.29 5.98
C THR A 393 18.24 -30.78 4.62
N LEU A 394 17.31 -29.83 4.61
CA LEU A 394 16.92 -29.07 3.43
C LEU A 394 17.14 -27.59 3.69
N VAL A 395 17.80 -26.90 2.75
CA VAL A 395 18.11 -25.46 2.85
C VAL A 395 17.59 -24.75 1.61
N MET A 396 16.55 -23.95 1.78
CA MET A 396 16.01 -23.04 0.77
C MET A 396 16.65 -21.66 0.94
N ASP A 397 17.20 -21.13 -0.14
CA ASP A 397 17.77 -19.79 -0.20
C ASP A 397 17.05 -18.92 -1.23
N ASN A 398 16.42 -17.87 -0.71
CA ASN A 398 15.73 -16.76 -1.37
C ASN A 398 14.74 -17.18 -2.47
N PHE A 399 14.05 -18.30 -2.29
CA PHE A 399 13.12 -18.89 -3.28
C PHE A 399 13.75 -19.00 -4.69
N ARG A 400 15.06 -19.24 -4.72
CA ARG A 400 15.86 -19.41 -5.94
C ARG A 400 16.53 -20.76 -5.96
N THR A 401 17.06 -21.19 -4.81
CA THR A 401 17.70 -22.50 -4.68
C THR A 401 17.16 -23.27 -3.49
N LEU A 402 17.17 -24.59 -3.60
CA LEU A 402 16.96 -25.54 -2.52
C LEU A 402 18.07 -26.57 -2.61
N LYS A 403 18.76 -26.86 -1.50
CA LYS A 403 19.78 -27.90 -1.38
C LYS A 403 19.32 -28.96 -0.39
N GLY A 404 19.54 -30.23 -0.71
CA GLY A 404 19.28 -31.37 0.16
C GLY A 404 20.58 -32.04 0.59
N PHE A 405 20.64 -32.43 1.86
CA PHE A 405 21.73 -33.15 2.49
C PHE A 405 21.15 -34.41 3.15
N GLY A 406 21.77 -35.57 2.89
CA GLY A 406 21.27 -36.86 3.39
C GLY A 406 20.07 -37.45 2.61
N TYR A 407 19.73 -36.90 1.44
CA TYR A 407 18.67 -37.42 0.57
C TYR A 407 19.24 -38.24 -0.60
N LYS A 408 18.75 -39.48 -0.76
CA LYS A 408 19.01 -40.27 -1.98
C LYS A 408 18.14 -39.74 -3.12
N GLY A 409 18.73 -39.48 -4.28
CA GLY A 409 18.01 -39.02 -5.48
C GLY A 409 17.62 -37.54 -5.49
N PHE A 410 18.05 -36.74 -4.50
CA PHE A 410 17.85 -35.29 -4.50
C PHE A 410 19.07 -34.57 -3.92
N SER A 411 19.67 -33.66 -4.70
CA SER A 411 20.79 -32.83 -4.27
C SER A 411 20.43 -31.34 -4.28
N SER A 412 19.78 -30.86 -5.33
CA SER A 412 19.38 -29.45 -5.42
C SER A 412 18.24 -29.20 -6.42
N LEU A 413 17.59 -28.05 -6.26
CA LEU A 413 16.62 -27.46 -7.19
C LEU A 413 16.97 -25.98 -7.36
N LYS A 414 16.97 -25.48 -8.59
CA LYS A 414 17.25 -24.07 -8.91
C LYS A 414 16.21 -23.53 -9.89
N THR A 415 15.73 -22.32 -9.63
CA THR A 415 14.78 -21.59 -10.47
C THR A 415 15.16 -20.11 -10.54
N ARG A 416 14.42 -19.32 -11.35
CA ARG A 416 14.33 -17.87 -11.10
C ARG A 416 13.63 -17.63 -9.76
N LEU A 417 13.64 -16.38 -9.26
CA LEU A 417 12.93 -16.05 -8.02
C LEU A 417 11.45 -16.42 -8.17
N ASP A 418 11.00 -17.41 -7.41
CA ASP A 418 9.63 -17.89 -7.45
C ASP A 418 9.09 -18.12 -6.05
N LYS A 419 8.40 -17.10 -5.54
CA LYS A 419 7.75 -17.15 -4.22
C LYS A 419 6.36 -17.79 -4.25
N GLY A 420 5.92 -18.35 -5.38
CA GLY A 420 4.62 -19.04 -5.48
C GLY A 420 3.41 -18.16 -5.82
N HIS A 421 3.56 -16.86 -6.07
CA HIS A 421 2.42 -15.98 -6.41
C HIS A 421 1.62 -16.47 -7.61
N PHE A 422 2.29 -16.81 -8.72
CA PHE A 422 1.59 -17.30 -9.91
C PHE A 422 0.82 -18.58 -9.60
N LYS A 423 1.44 -19.53 -8.90
CA LYS A 423 0.81 -20.81 -8.57
C LYS A 423 -0.40 -20.64 -7.65
N GLN A 424 -0.33 -19.72 -6.68
CA GLN A 424 -1.45 -19.35 -5.83
C GLN A 424 -2.64 -18.84 -6.65
N PHE A 425 -2.42 -17.87 -7.54
CA PHE A 425 -3.50 -17.32 -8.36
C PHE A 425 -4.01 -18.29 -9.43
N GLU A 426 -3.16 -19.16 -9.97
CA GLU A 426 -3.56 -20.23 -10.88
C GLU A 426 -4.52 -21.20 -10.19
N LEU A 427 -4.19 -21.66 -8.97
CA LEU A 427 -5.05 -22.54 -8.18
C LEU A 427 -6.34 -21.86 -7.76
N LEU A 428 -6.27 -20.59 -7.34
CA LEU A 428 -7.44 -19.78 -6.98
C LEU A 428 -8.40 -19.64 -8.17
N THR A 429 -7.88 -19.30 -9.35
CA THR A 429 -8.65 -19.14 -10.58
C THR A 429 -9.33 -20.46 -10.97
N ARG A 430 -8.58 -21.57 -10.93
CA ARG A 430 -9.14 -22.89 -11.22
C ARG A 430 -10.25 -23.28 -10.24
N ARG A 431 -10.07 -23.03 -8.94
CA ARG A 431 -11.06 -23.37 -7.91
C ARG A 431 -12.36 -22.63 -8.09
N ILE A 432 -12.32 -21.33 -8.37
CA ILE A 432 -13.56 -20.56 -8.56
C ILE A 432 -14.29 -20.98 -9.86
N GLN A 433 -13.55 -21.38 -10.90
CA GLN A 433 -14.14 -21.81 -12.17
C GLN A 433 -14.71 -23.24 -12.13
N THR A 434 -14.03 -24.16 -11.44
CA THR A 434 -14.32 -25.61 -11.52
C THR A 434 -14.79 -26.24 -10.21
N GLY A 435 -14.79 -25.48 -9.11
CA GLY A 435 -14.99 -26.01 -7.76
C GLY A 435 -13.76 -26.76 -7.23
N GLY A 436 -13.82 -27.19 -5.97
CA GLY A 436 -12.78 -27.98 -5.31
C GLY A 436 -12.41 -27.47 -3.92
N GLU A 437 -11.58 -28.26 -3.22
CA GLU A 437 -11.17 -27.95 -1.85
C GLU A 437 -10.25 -26.70 -1.76
N PRO A 438 -10.41 -25.88 -0.69
CA PRO A 438 -9.61 -24.68 -0.40
C PRO A 438 -8.10 -24.88 -0.24
#